data_AF-A0A820XDU4-F1
#
_entry.id   AF-A0A820XDU4-F1
#
_cell.length_a   1.000
_cell.length_b   1.000
_cell.length_c   1.000
_cell.angle_alpha   90.00
_cell.angle_beta   90.00
_cell.angle_gamma   90.00
#
_symmetry.space_group_name_H-M   'P 1'
#
loop_
_entity.id
_entity.type
_entity.pdbx_description
1 polymer ?
#
loop_
_entity_poly.entity_id
_entity_poly.type
_entity_poly.pdbx_seq_one_letter_code
_entity_poly.pdbx_strand_id
1 'polypeptide(L)'
;EKKACISTDNVIKRVFIHILTMFNNLKYLNFGQSLRYDRLSFYLSPPTVISSTLLELYVNLEYFSDCLYLLDGRFNQLHTLYVDIADILRFQSSDSQIIEKINQEKLPNLRFFSLYCDSYINVYDELIVPLLHRMLNLEKLSLYLLVDNRNTFIDGIELKKNIINHMSRLNKFVFSICTLMLPRNQTDLRSNEDIQHTFNDLQDSQIISCINYFQEIRIYNECHIYSYPYKFKVYKTITNNFPGNLYGCVREISLMDERPFEHEFFLRIAQSFPLMEKLTVVNKKSQNNKLCNKSKNDNQDLSIIKYPHLTDLILYEVHDDYIEEFLVDMKMCLSNHVDLSIQYEPLKRVTHNFTRNATRFNCAKLNSLFLNGKCRVPKHVKAYFAHTKIL
;
A
#
# COMPACT_ATOMS: atom_id res chain seq x y z
N GLU A 1 2.19 -21.39 39.81
CA GLU A 1 1.28 -20.29 39.43
C GLU A 1 1.40 -20.03 37.92
N LYS A 2 0.34 -20.28 37.15
CA LYS A 2 0.31 -19.93 35.72
C LYS A 2 -0.11 -18.46 35.61
N LYS A 3 0.84 -17.56 35.32
CA LYS A 3 0.52 -16.19 34.89
C LYS A 3 -0.24 -16.29 33.57
N ALA A 4 -1.54 -16.00 33.60
CA ALA A 4 -2.32 -15.82 32.39
C ALA A 4 -1.74 -14.62 31.63
N CYS A 5 -1.13 -14.89 30.47
CA CYS A 5 -0.73 -13.84 29.55
C CYS A 5 -2.02 -13.25 28.97
N ILE A 6 -2.46 -12.10 29.47
CA ILE A 6 -3.57 -11.36 28.88
C ILE A 6 -3.08 -10.93 27.50
N SER A 7 -3.70 -11.43 26.43
CA SER A 7 -3.33 -11.01 25.08
C SER A 7 -3.53 -9.50 24.93
N THR A 8 -2.63 -8.84 24.20
CA THR A 8 -2.67 -7.40 23.93
C THR A 8 -4.01 -6.98 23.32
N ASP A 9 -4.58 -7.82 22.45
CA ASP A 9 -5.90 -7.62 21.85
C ASP A 9 -7.03 -7.45 22.87
N ASN A 10 -6.98 -8.21 23.97
CA ASN A 10 -7.97 -8.10 25.04
C ASN A 10 -7.87 -6.78 25.80
N VAL A 11 -6.67 -6.19 25.89
CA VAL A 11 -6.46 -4.90 26.55
C VAL A 11 -7.00 -3.78 25.67
N ILE A 12 -6.65 -3.77 24.38
CA ILE A 12 -7.09 -2.74 23.43
C ILE A 12 -8.61 -2.75 23.31
N LYS A 13 -9.23 -3.93 23.16
CA LYS A 13 -10.68 -4.08 23.11
C LYS A 13 -11.37 -3.55 24.38
N ARG A 14 -10.80 -3.84 25.57
CA ARG A 14 -11.33 -3.32 26.84
C ARG A 14 -11.20 -1.81 26.92
N VAL A 15 -10.06 -1.23 26.52
CA VAL A 15 -9.86 0.23 26.51
C VAL A 15 -10.88 0.90 25.59
N PHE A 16 -11.11 0.35 24.40
CA PHE A 16 -12.12 0.86 23.45
C PHE A 16 -13.53 0.88 24.06
N ILE A 17 -13.98 -0.26 24.62
CA ILE A 17 -15.29 -0.36 25.26
C ILE A 17 -15.37 0.65 26.41
N HIS A 18 -14.33 0.78 27.23
CA HIS A 18 -14.32 1.72 28.35
C HIS A 18 -14.37 3.17 27.87
N ILE A 19 -13.63 3.56 26.83
CA ILE A 19 -13.69 4.92 26.29
C ILE A 19 -15.09 5.25 25.79
N LEU A 20 -15.69 4.36 24.98
CA LEU A 20 -17.00 4.64 24.41
C LEU A 20 -18.15 4.54 25.42
N THR A 21 -17.98 3.79 26.51
CA THR A 21 -18.97 3.70 27.60
C THR A 21 -18.78 4.75 28.69
N MET A 22 -17.55 5.21 28.98
CA MET A 22 -17.29 6.23 30.00
C MET A 22 -17.56 7.65 29.51
N PHE A 23 -17.33 7.94 28.23
CA PHE A 23 -17.43 9.30 27.70
C PHE A 23 -18.73 9.48 26.91
N ASN A 24 -19.84 9.62 27.63
CA ASN A 24 -21.19 9.86 27.07
C ASN A 24 -21.31 11.13 26.20
N ASN A 25 -20.32 12.03 26.24
CA ASN A 25 -20.26 13.27 25.46
C ASN A 25 -19.11 13.29 24.44
N LEU A 26 -18.47 12.13 24.19
CA LEU A 26 -17.37 12.05 23.25
C LEU A 26 -17.87 12.34 21.83
N LYS A 27 -17.30 13.36 21.20
CA LYS A 27 -17.64 13.76 19.82
C LYS A 27 -16.60 13.32 18.79
N TYR A 28 -15.34 13.18 19.21
CA TYR A 28 -14.21 12.91 18.34
C TYR A 28 -13.37 11.80 18.95
N LEU A 29 -13.06 10.77 18.17
CA LEU A 29 -12.24 9.66 18.61
C LEU A 29 -11.29 9.23 17.50
N ASN A 30 -10.00 9.23 17.81
CA ASN A 30 -8.95 8.81 16.89
C ASN A 30 -8.06 7.77 17.57
N PHE A 31 -8.16 6.53 17.10
CA PHE A 31 -7.20 5.49 17.40
C PHE A 31 -6.13 5.53 16.31
N GLY A 32 -5.15 6.41 16.50
CA GLY A 32 -4.08 6.65 15.53
C GLY A 32 -3.31 5.38 15.16
N GLN A 33 -2.54 5.45 14.08
CA GLN A 33 -1.63 4.39 13.63
C GLN A 33 -0.61 4.07 14.73
N SER A 34 -0.82 2.99 15.49
CA SER A 34 0.24 2.39 16.31
C SER A 34 1.21 1.66 15.39
N LEU A 35 2.50 1.86 15.65
CA LEU A 35 3.60 1.24 14.92
C LEU A 35 3.55 -0.29 15.09
N ARG A 36 3.30 -0.96 13.97
CA ARG A 36 3.59 -2.36 13.66
C ARG A 36 2.77 -3.48 14.30
N TYR A 37 2.04 -3.33 15.42
CA TYR A 37 1.31 -4.48 16.00
C TYR A 37 -0.02 -4.23 16.74
N ASP A 38 -0.50 -3.00 16.93
CA ASP A 38 -1.75 -2.75 17.68
C ASP A 38 -2.88 -2.30 16.76
N ARG A 39 -3.48 -3.25 16.03
CA ARG A 39 -4.71 -3.02 15.26
C ARG A 39 -5.92 -3.47 16.07
N LEU A 40 -7.04 -2.77 15.92
CA LEU A 40 -8.27 -3.10 16.64
C LEU A 40 -8.92 -4.31 15.95
N SER A 41 -9.03 -5.41 16.69
CA SER A 41 -9.85 -6.57 16.32
C SER A 41 -11.17 -6.49 17.08
N PHE A 42 -12.28 -6.30 16.37
CA PHE A 42 -13.61 -6.26 16.97
C PHE A 42 -14.34 -7.59 16.80
N TYR A 43 -13.97 -8.59 17.59
CA TYR A 43 -14.94 -9.65 17.94
C TYR A 43 -16.02 -9.09 18.89
N LEU A 44 -16.72 -8.02 18.50
CA LEU A 44 -17.82 -7.43 19.24
C LEU A 44 -19.10 -8.16 18.82
N SER A 45 -19.48 -9.18 19.56
CA SER A 45 -20.89 -9.62 19.54
C SER A 45 -21.75 -8.39 19.87
N PRO A 46 -22.75 -8.04 19.04
CA PRO A 46 -23.77 -7.07 19.44
C PRO A 46 -24.38 -7.51 20.78
N PRO A 47 -24.62 -6.62 21.78
CA PRO A 47 -24.68 -5.14 21.74
C PRO A 47 -23.75 -4.47 22.78
N THR A 48 -22.42 -4.58 22.65
CA THR A 48 -21.51 -4.14 23.73
C THR A 48 -21.06 -2.67 23.68
N VAL A 49 -21.28 -1.94 22.58
CA VAL A 49 -20.84 -0.54 22.43
C VAL A 49 -21.82 0.26 21.55
N ILE A 50 -22.31 1.39 22.05
CA ILE A 50 -23.20 2.33 21.34
C ILE A 50 -22.75 3.75 21.72
N SER A 51 -22.78 4.70 20.79
CA SER A 51 -22.63 6.13 21.11
C SER A 51 -23.58 6.99 20.30
N SER A 52 -24.28 7.88 21.01
CA SER A 52 -25.22 8.85 20.43
C SER A 52 -24.62 10.25 20.29
N THR A 53 -23.32 10.44 20.58
CA THR A 53 -22.66 11.76 20.51
C THR A 53 -21.46 11.79 19.58
N LEU A 54 -20.93 10.62 19.19
CA LEU A 54 -19.76 10.52 18.36
C LEU A 54 -20.06 11.02 16.94
N LEU A 55 -19.34 12.06 16.53
CA LEU A 55 -19.46 12.70 15.23
C LEU A 55 -18.34 12.25 14.27
N GLU A 56 -17.14 12.00 14.80
CA GLU A 56 -15.98 11.61 14.01
C GLU A 56 -15.23 10.43 14.63
N LEU A 57 -14.90 9.45 13.80
CA LEU A 57 -14.17 8.25 14.18
C LEU A 57 -13.03 7.96 13.20
N TYR A 58 -11.82 7.80 13.71
CA TYR A 58 -10.67 7.25 12.98
C TYR A 58 -10.23 5.95 13.66
N VAL A 59 -10.16 4.87 12.88
CA VAL A 59 -9.86 3.51 13.38
C VAL A 59 -8.97 2.73 12.42
N ASN A 60 -8.05 1.96 13.00
CA ASN A 60 -7.29 0.93 12.30
C ASN A 60 -7.87 -0.45 12.68
N LEU A 61 -8.41 -1.16 11.71
CA LEU A 61 -9.09 -2.44 11.90
C LEU A 61 -8.25 -3.60 11.39
N GLU A 62 -8.37 -4.74 12.05
CA GLU A 62 -7.77 -5.98 11.56
C GLU A 62 -8.60 -6.54 10.38
N TYR A 63 -9.92 -6.57 10.50
CA TYR A 63 -10.82 -7.21 9.53
C TYR A 63 -11.85 -6.25 8.91
N PHE A 64 -12.35 -6.59 7.73
CA PHE A 64 -13.43 -5.82 7.09
C PHE A 64 -14.79 -5.98 7.81
N SER A 65 -15.07 -7.14 8.38
CA SER A 65 -16.28 -7.38 9.18
C SER A 65 -16.38 -6.44 10.39
N ASP A 66 -15.24 -6.02 10.95
CA ASP A 66 -15.17 -5.01 12.01
C ASP A 66 -15.71 -3.65 11.53
N CYS A 67 -15.39 -3.25 10.30
CA CYS A 67 -15.89 -2.01 9.68
C CYS A 67 -17.42 -2.07 9.55
N LEU A 68 -17.92 -3.22 9.11
CA LEU A 68 -19.34 -3.49 8.98
C LEU A 68 -20.09 -3.35 10.31
N TYR A 69 -19.50 -3.83 11.42
CA TYR A 69 -20.08 -3.63 12.76
C TYR A 69 -20.08 -2.18 13.24
N LEU A 70 -19.15 -1.33 12.79
CA LEU A 70 -19.19 0.11 13.09
C LEU A 70 -20.33 0.81 12.33
N LEU A 71 -20.90 0.16 11.32
CA LEU A 71 -21.88 0.70 10.39
C LEU A 71 -23.25 0.03 10.50
N ASP A 72 -23.54 -0.61 11.64
CA ASP A 72 -24.81 -1.27 11.96
C ASP A 72 -25.79 -0.37 12.73
N GLY A 73 -25.60 0.95 12.67
CA GLY A 73 -26.47 1.93 13.31
C GLY A 73 -26.11 2.30 14.76
N ARG A 74 -25.17 1.60 15.41
CA ARG A 74 -24.75 1.91 16.80
C ARG A 74 -24.10 3.29 17.01
N PHE A 75 -23.66 3.94 15.93
CA PHE A 75 -23.11 5.30 15.92
C PHE A 75 -23.99 6.22 15.07
N ASN A 76 -25.22 6.46 15.53
CA ASN A 76 -26.24 7.13 14.71
C ASN A 76 -25.93 8.61 14.40
N GLN A 77 -25.09 9.30 15.17
CA GLN A 77 -24.67 10.69 14.90
C GLN A 77 -23.37 10.80 14.09
N LEU A 78 -22.79 9.68 13.66
CA LEU A 78 -21.50 9.69 12.98
C LEU A 78 -21.59 10.40 11.63
N HIS A 79 -20.83 11.48 11.49
CA HIS A 79 -20.71 12.26 10.25
C HIS A 79 -19.47 11.89 9.45
N THR A 80 -18.40 11.50 10.14
CA THR A 80 -17.08 11.26 9.56
C THR A 80 -16.52 9.93 10.04
N LEU A 81 -16.15 9.07 9.10
CA LEU A 81 -15.51 7.79 9.41
C LEU A 81 -14.28 7.56 8.54
N TYR A 82 -13.15 7.34 9.18
CA TYR A 82 -11.89 6.92 8.56
C TYR A 82 -11.53 5.52 9.03
N VAL A 83 -11.33 4.61 8.07
CA VAL A 83 -11.00 3.21 8.32
C VAL A 83 -9.74 2.84 7.55
N ASP A 84 -8.74 2.33 8.26
CA ASP A 84 -7.55 1.68 7.73
C ASP A 84 -7.62 0.19 8.06
N ILE A 85 -7.58 -0.68 7.06
CA ILE A 85 -7.76 -2.13 7.21
C ILE A 85 -6.47 -2.87 6.85
N ALA A 86 -6.07 -3.76 7.74
CA ALA A 86 -4.92 -4.64 7.62
C ALA A 86 -5.03 -5.69 6.53
N ASP A 87 -6.12 -6.45 6.62
CA ASP A 87 -6.28 -7.75 5.99
C ASP A 87 -7.77 -8.01 5.82
N ILE A 88 -8.16 -8.40 4.61
CA ILE A 88 -9.55 -8.75 4.28
C ILE A 88 -9.70 -10.26 4.06
N LEU A 89 -8.60 -11.03 4.13
CA LEU A 89 -8.55 -12.45 3.76
C LEU A 89 -9.16 -13.42 4.79
N ARG A 90 -9.73 -12.94 5.89
CA ARG A 90 -10.49 -13.77 6.84
C ARG A 90 -11.97 -13.40 6.85
N PHE A 91 -12.62 -13.55 5.70
CA PHE A 91 -14.08 -13.70 5.68
C PHE A 91 -14.44 -15.05 6.29
N GLN A 92 -15.03 -15.05 7.47
CA GLN A 92 -15.55 -16.26 8.08
C GLN A 92 -16.97 -16.49 7.57
N SER A 93 -17.38 -17.75 7.43
CA SER A 93 -18.74 -18.11 6.96
C SER A 93 -19.87 -17.52 7.82
N SER A 94 -19.57 -17.14 9.08
CA SER A 94 -20.44 -16.38 9.99
C SER A 94 -20.79 -14.97 9.51
N ASP A 95 -20.05 -14.42 8.55
CA ASP A 95 -20.25 -13.05 8.05
C ASP A 95 -21.40 -12.95 7.04
N SER A 96 -21.91 -14.09 6.52
CA SER A 96 -23.08 -14.14 5.63
C SER A 96 -24.35 -13.55 6.25
N GLN A 97 -24.62 -13.83 7.53
CA GLN A 97 -25.74 -13.24 8.27
C GLN A 97 -25.57 -11.74 8.51
N ILE A 98 -24.32 -11.28 8.64
CA ILE A 98 -23.99 -9.86 8.80
C ILE A 98 -24.28 -9.13 7.50
N ILE A 99 -23.88 -9.68 6.35
CA ILE A 99 -24.16 -9.12 5.01
C ILE A 99 -25.67 -8.94 4.80
N GLU A 100 -26.49 -9.95 5.12
CA GLU A 100 -27.95 -9.86 4.99
C GLU A 100 -28.56 -8.77 5.87
N LYS A 101 -28.10 -8.64 7.12
CA LYS A 101 -28.57 -7.62 8.05
C LYS A 101 -28.15 -6.20 7.63
N ILE A 102 -26.95 -6.09 7.08
CA ILE A 102 -26.34 -4.83 6.63
C ILE A 102 -27.01 -4.28 5.39
N ASN A 103 -27.49 -5.12 4.49
CA ASN A 103 -28.18 -4.71 3.26
C ASN A 103 -29.50 -3.95 3.51
N GLN A 104 -29.97 -3.84 4.76
CA GLN A 104 -31.28 -3.26 5.09
C GLN A 104 -31.21 -1.85 5.71
N GLU A 105 -30.10 -1.45 6.35
CA GLU A 105 -30.04 -0.19 7.10
C GLU A 105 -29.28 0.91 6.37
N LYS A 106 -29.91 2.07 6.17
CA LYS A 106 -29.28 3.28 5.60
C LYS A 106 -28.41 3.99 6.65
N LEU A 107 -27.36 4.67 6.20
CA LEU A 107 -26.47 5.49 7.03
C LEU A 107 -26.69 7.00 6.76
N PRO A 108 -27.82 7.59 7.19
CA PRO A 108 -28.25 8.90 6.70
C PRO A 108 -27.36 10.06 7.15
N ASN A 109 -26.65 9.92 8.27
CA ASN A 109 -25.87 11.03 8.84
C ASN A 109 -24.42 11.06 8.37
N LEU A 110 -23.91 9.98 7.78
CA LEU A 110 -22.53 9.90 7.32
C LEU A 110 -22.34 10.78 6.08
N ARG A 111 -21.46 11.78 6.20
CA ARG A 111 -21.12 12.73 5.13
C ARG A 111 -19.74 12.49 4.56
N PHE A 112 -18.82 11.97 5.37
CA PHE A 112 -17.45 11.71 4.97
C PHE A 112 -17.07 10.27 5.30
N PHE A 113 -16.59 9.55 4.30
CA PHE A 113 -16.11 8.19 4.46
C PHE A 113 -14.76 8.02 3.77
N SER A 114 -13.81 7.42 4.48
CA SER A 114 -12.52 7.04 3.95
C SER A 114 -12.23 5.59 4.28
N LEU A 115 -11.95 4.81 3.24
CA LEU A 115 -11.54 3.41 3.36
C LEU A 115 -10.16 3.25 2.74
N TYR A 116 -9.21 2.82 3.57
CA TYR A 116 -7.85 2.48 3.18
C TYR A 116 -7.63 0.99 3.42
N CYS A 117 -7.43 0.23 2.36
CA CYS A 117 -7.17 -1.21 2.44
C CYS A 117 -5.86 -1.51 1.71
N ASP A 118 -4.83 -1.86 2.48
CA ASP A 118 -3.48 -2.10 1.96
C ASP A 118 -3.17 -3.57 1.64
N SER A 119 -4.19 -4.43 1.72
CA SER A 119 -4.20 -5.83 1.30
C SER A 119 -5.09 -6.02 0.07
N TYR A 120 -4.79 -7.05 -0.74
CA TYR A 120 -5.66 -7.43 -1.86
C TYR A 120 -7.03 -7.93 -1.38
N ILE A 121 -8.08 -7.47 -2.05
CA ILE A 121 -9.48 -7.78 -1.75
C ILE A 121 -10.10 -8.47 -2.95
N ASN A 122 -10.82 -9.56 -2.71
CA ASN A 122 -11.52 -10.32 -3.75
C ASN A 122 -13.05 -10.23 -3.62
N VAL A 123 -13.52 -9.23 -2.86
CA VAL A 123 -14.92 -9.04 -2.45
C VAL A 123 -15.42 -7.62 -2.78
N TYR A 124 -14.82 -6.99 -3.79
CA TYR A 124 -15.17 -5.61 -4.16
C TYR A 124 -16.64 -5.50 -4.57
N ASP A 125 -17.11 -6.39 -5.45
CA ASP A 125 -18.48 -6.38 -5.96
C ASP A 125 -19.49 -6.83 -4.91
N GLU A 126 -19.11 -7.80 -4.07
CA GLU A 126 -19.97 -8.43 -3.09
C GLU A 126 -20.16 -7.57 -1.82
N LEU A 127 -19.16 -6.76 -1.46
CA LEU A 127 -19.16 -6.05 -0.18
C LEU A 127 -18.90 -4.56 -0.28
N ILE A 128 -17.87 -4.14 -1.03
CA ILE A 128 -17.49 -2.73 -1.07
C ILE A 128 -18.58 -1.92 -1.78
N VAL A 129 -19.02 -2.36 -2.96
CA VAL A 129 -20.06 -1.66 -3.73
C VAL A 129 -21.39 -1.59 -2.96
N PRO A 130 -21.97 -2.70 -2.43
CA PRO A 130 -23.19 -2.63 -1.64
C PRO A 130 -23.07 -1.77 -0.38
N LEU A 131 -21.92 -1.82 0.31
CA LEU A 131 -21.68 -0.95 1.47
C LEU A 131 -21.76 0.53 1.09
N LEU A 132 -21.09 0.91 0.01
CA LEU A 132 -21.07 2.29 -0.49
C LEU A 132 -22.48 2.75 -0.91
N HIS A 133 -23.30 1.88 -1.50
CA HIS A 133 -24.69 2.20 -1.85
C HIS A 133 -25.57 2.57 -0.66
N ARG A 134 -25.21 2.16 0.57
CA ARG A 134 -25.94 2.53 1.79
C ARG A 134 -25.66 3.95 2.25
N MET A 135 -24.54 4.53 1.79
CA MET A 135 -24.03 5.83 2.22
C MET A 135 -24.47 6.95 1.26
N LEU A 136 -25.79 7.02 1.01
CA LEU A 136 -26.38 7.91 -0.01
C LEU A 136 -26.15 9.41 0.23
N ASN A 137 -25.84 9.80 1.48
CA ASN A 137 -25.63 11.19 1.88
C ASN A 137 -24.15 11.62 1.90
N LEU A 138 -23.23 10.78 1.41
CA LEU A 138 -21.82 11.14 1.35
C LEU A 138 -21.60 12.38 0.49
N GLU A 139 -20.92 13.35 1.08
CA GLU A 139 -20.40 14.54 0.43
C GLU A 139 -18.94 14.30 -0.03
N LYS A 140 -18.15 13.53 0.74
CA LYS A 140 -16.77 13.16 0.38
C LYS A 140 -16.50 11.68 0.58
N LEU A 141 -15.82 11.09 -0.40
CA LEU A 141 -15.38 9.70 -0.39
C LEU A 141 -13.89 9.63 -0.70
N SER A 142 -13.15 8.86 0.10
CA SER A 142 -11.74 8.53 -0.15
C SER A 142 -11.52 7.02 -0.16
N LEU A 143 -11.02 6.47 -1.26
CA LEU A 143 -10.82 5.02 -1.41
C LEU A 143 -9.38 4.70 -1.80
N TYR A 144 -8.69 3.90 -0.99
CA TYR A 144 -7.46 3.23 -1.39
C TYR A 144 -7.72 1.73 -1.36
N LEU A 145 -7.71 1.09 -2.53
CA LEU A 145 -8.10 -0.32 -2.68
C LEU A 145 -7.10 -1.05 -3.57
N LEU A 146 -6.75 -2.26 -3.16
CA LEU A 146 -6.06 -3.25 -3.98
C LEU A 146 -7.07 -4.38 -4.22
N VAL A 147 -7.55 -4.54 -5.44
CA VAL A 147 -8.61 -5.48 -5.81
C VAL A 147 -7.99 -6.61 -6.63
N ASP A 148 -8.34 -7.85 -6.33
CA ASP A 148 -7.87 -9.06 -7.01
C ASP A 148 -9.06 -9.96 -7.41
N ASN A 149 -8.77 -11.00 -8.20
CA ASN A 149 -9.72 -12.04 -8.62
C ASN A 149 -10.93 -11.51 -9.38
N ARG A 150 -10.74 -10.41 -10.13
CA ARG A 150 -11.77 -9.87 -11.02
C ARG A 150 -11.61 -10.34 -12.46
N ASN A 151 -12.72 -10.35 -13.17
CA ASN A 151 -12.76 -10.65 -14.60
C ASN A 151 -12.50 -9.42 -15.49
N THR A 152 -12.67 -8.21 -14.95
CA THR A 152 -12.48 -6.93 -15.64
C THR A 152 -11.75 -5.94 -14.74
N PHE A 153 -11.04 -5.00 -15.34
CA PHE A 153 -10.52 -3.83 -14.63
C PHE A 153 -11.66 -2.95 -14.14
N ILE A 154 -11.46 -2.32 -12.99
CA ILE A 154 -12.30 -1.22 -12.53
C ILE A 154 -11.89 0.02 -13.33
N ASP A 155 -12.79 0.52 -14.15
CA ASP A 155 -12.59 1.70 -15.00
C ASP A 155 -13.58 2.83 -14.63
N GLY A 156 -13.58 3.92 -15.40
CA GLY A 156 -14.46 5.06 -15.18
C GLY A 156 -15.94 4.75 -15.40
N ILE A 157 -16.27 3.84 -16.32
CA ILE A 157 -17.66 3.40 -16.55
C ILE A 157 -18.16 2.64 -15.32
N GLU A 158 -17.33 1.75 -14.79
CA GLU A 158 -17.66 0.96 -13.61
C GLU A 158 -17.79 1.84 -12.36
N LEU A 159 -16.84 2.75 -12.11
CA LEU A 159 -16.95 3.68 -10.98
C LEU A 159 -18.17 4.59 -11.11
N LYS A 160 -18.51 5.03 -12.34
CA LYS A 160 -19.71 5.83 -12.59
C LYS A 160 -20.96 5.06 -12.24
N LYS A 161 -21.07 3.83 -12.75
CA LYS A 161 -22.20 2.94 -12.51
C LYS A 161 -22.34 2.57 -11.03
N ASN A 162 -21.25 2.14 -10.39
CA ASN A 162 -21.29 1.50 -9.07
C ASN A 162 -21.14 2.48 -7.92
N ILE A 163 -20.63 3.70 -8.12
CA ILE A 163 -20.40 4.65 -7.02
C ILE A 163 -21.05 6.00 -7.33
N ILE A 164 -20.60 6.68 -8.38
CA ILE A 164 -20.95 8.09 -8.61
C ILE A 164 -22.45 8.29 -8.84
N ASN A 165 -23.08 7.45 -9.67
CA ASN A 165 -24.52 7.55 -9.96
C ASN A 165 -25.39 7.30 -8.72
N HIS A 166 -24.88 6.58 -7.72
CA HIS A 166 -25.61 6.27 -6.49
C HIS A 166 -25.45 7.34 -5.40
N MET A 167 -24.43 8.20 -5.50
CA MET A 167 -24.10 9.20 -4.49
C MET A 167 -24.33 10.62 -5.00
N SER A 168 -25.60 11.04 -5.09
CA SER A 168 -26.00 12.33 -5.65
C SER A 168 -25.46 13.56 -4.91
N ARG A 169 -24.98 13.39 -3.66
CA ARG A 169 -24.41 14.48 -2.85
C ARG A 169 -22.88 14.52 -2.87
N LEU A 170 -22.25 13.55 -3.55
CA LEU A 170 -20.79 13.42 -3.58
C LEU A 170 -20.19 14.57 -4.38
N ASN A 171 -19.53 15.50 -3.68
CA ASN A 171 -18.83 16.62 -4.30
C ASN A 171 -17.32 16.42 -4.38
N LYS A 172 -16.79 15.42 -3.68
CA LYS A 172 -15.36 15.09 -3.72
C LYS A 172 -15.15 13.59 -3.65
N PHE A 173 -14.57 13.05 -4.71
CA PHE A 173 -14.15 11.68 -4.78
C PHE A 173 -12.64 11.61 -5.01
N VAL A 174 -11.91 11.01 -4.07
CA VAL A 174 -10.46 10.78 -4.19
C VAL A 174 -10.21 9.29 -4.12
N PHE A 175 -9.52 8.73 -5.09
CA PHE A 175 -9.27 7.29 -5.10
C PHE A 175 -7.89 6.89 -5.60
N SER A 176 -7.46 5.70 -5.21
CA SER A 176 -6.34 4.95 -5.75
C SER A 176 -6.74 3.48 -5.73
N ILE A 177 -7.11 2.95 -6.89
CA ILE A 177 -7.63 1.59 -7.04
C ILE A 177 -6.71 0.83 -7.98
N CYS A 178 -6.01 -0.16 -7.46
CA CYS A 178 -5.26 -1.13 -8.24
C CYS A 178 -6.12 -2.38 -8.42
N THR A 179 -6.32 -2.82 -9.66
CA THR A 179 -7.05 -4.05 -9.99
C THR A 179 -6.11 -5.06 -10.60
N LEU A 180 -6.01 -6.24 -9.99
CA LEU A 180 -5.39 -7.43 -10.53
C LEU A 180 -6.43 -8.31 -11.21
N MET A 181 -6.17 -8.65 -12.46
CA MET A 181 -7.06 -9.46 -13.31
C MET A 181 -6.40 -10.78 -13.66
N LEU A 182 -7.15 -11.89 -13.55
CA LEU A 182 -6.61 -13.21 -13.86
C LEU A 182 -6.35 -13.38 -15.38
N PRO A 183 -5.29 -14.10 -15.78
CA PRO A 183 -4.87 -14.22 -17.19
C PRO A 183 -5.89 -14.93 -18.10
N ARG A 184 -6.90 -15.60 -17.55
CA ARG A 184 -7.85 -16.41 -18.34
C ARG A 184 -8.85 -15.58 -19.14
N ASN A 185 -8.92 -14.26 -18.89
CA ASN A 185 -9.91 -13.35 -19.48
C ASN A 185 -9.29 -12.34 -20.46
N GLN A 186 -8.23 -12.74 -21.20
CA GLN A 186 -7.47 -11.86 -22.11
C GLN A 186 -8.21 -11.38 -23.38
N THR A 187 -9.52 -11.61 -23.50
CA THR A 187 -10.25 -11.28 -24.74
C THR A 187 -10.50 -9.79 -24.93
N ASP A 188 -10.19 -8.93 -23.93
CA ASP A 188 -10.45 -7.48 -23.98
C ASP A 188 -9.36 -6.68 -23.25
N LEU A 189 -8.10 -6.81 -23.71
CA LEU A 189 -6.97 -6.05 -23.16
C LEU A 189 -7.03 -4.58 -23.64
N ARG A 190 -7.58 -3.72 -22.80
CA ARG A 190 -7.70 -2.28 -23.08
C ARG A 190 -6.36 -1.53 -22.96
N SER A 191 -6.10 -0.58 -23.85
CA SER A 191 -4.93 0.29 -23.71
C SER A 191 -5.07 1.26 -22.53
N ASN A 192 -3.96 1.91 -22.15
CA ASN A 192 -3.98 2.96 -21.14
C ASN A 192 -4.93 4.08 -21.55
N GLU A 193 -4.91 4.43 -22.84
CA GLU A 193 -5.75 5.43 -23.48
C GLU A 193 -7.23 5.03 -23.40
N ASP A 194 -7.57 3.77 -23.67
CA ASP A 194 -8.95 3.27 -23.59
C ASP A 194 -9.51 3.41 -22.18
N ILE A 195 -8.77 2.99 -21.15
CA ILE A 195 -9.19 3.16 -19.75
C ILE A 195 -9.26 4.65 -19.39
N GLN A 196 -8.27 5.45 -19.79
CA GLN A 196 -8.27 6.88 -19.52
C GLN A 196 -9.51 7.58 -20.10
N HIS A 197 -9.95 7.18 -21.31
CA HIS A 197 -11.13 7.74 -21.96
C HIS A 197 -12.44 7.44 -21.24
N THR A 198 -12.51 6.36 -20.44
CA THR A 198 -13.70 6.07 -19.62
C THR A 198 -13.97 7.12 -18.54
N PHE A 199 -13.00 8.00 -18.27
CA PHE A 199 -13.10 9.08 -17.29
C PHE A 199 -13.42 10.46 -17.88
N ASN A 200 -13.59 10.59 -19.20
CA ASN A 200 -13.81 11.89 -19.85
C ASN A 200 -15.05 12.64 -19.31
N ASP A 201 -16.07 11.91 -18.88
CA ASP A 201 -17.32 12.47 -18.35
C ASP A 201 -17.24 12.85 -16.86
N LEU A 202 -16.14 12.53 -16.17
CA LEU A 202 -15.97 12.80 -14.76
C LEU A 202 -15.43 14.22 -14.56
N GLN A 203 -16.34 15.14 -14.20
CA GLN A 203 -16.01 16.52 -13.87
C GLN A 203 -15.13 16.60 -12.61
N ASP A 204 -14.32 17.66 -12.52
CA ASP A 204 -13.59 18.09 -11.32
C ASP A 204 -12.43 17.22 -10.80
N SER A 205 -12.01 16.17 -11.52
CA SER A 205 -10.81 15.41 -11.16
C SER A 205 -9.94 15.05 -12.36
N GLN A 206 -8.67 15.45 -12.33
CA GLN A 206 -7.67 14.84 -13.20
C GLN A 206 -7.47 13.40 -12.72
N ILE A 207 -7.71 12.41 -13.58
CA ILE A 207 -7.54 10.99 -13.27
C ILE A 207 -6.38 10.48 -14.11
N ILE A 208 -5.56 9.60 -13.54
CA ILE A 208 -4.48 8.93 -14.27
C ILE A 208 -4.72 7.42 -14.22
N SER A 209 -4.58 6.79 -15.39
CA SER A 209 -4.58 5.34 -15.58
C SER A 209 -3.18 4.83 -15.92
N CYS A 210 -2.80 3.70 -15.33
CA CYS A 210 -1.56 2.97 -15.60
C CYS A 210 -1.84 1.46 -15.63
N ILE A 211 -1.80 0.87 -16.81
CA ILE A 211 -2.05 -0.54 -17.09
C ILE A 211 -0.74 -1.21 -17.44
N ASN A 212 -0.56 -2.42 -16.92
CA ASN A 212 0.58 -3.27 -17.19
C ASN A 212 0.13 -4.69 -17.49
N TYR A 213 0.77 -5.27 -18.51
CA TYR A 213 0.44 -6.60 -19.00
C TYR A 213 1.62 -7.53 -18.74
N PHE A 214 1.58 -8.27 -17.64
CA PHE A 214 2.67 -9.18 -17.25
C PHE A 214 2.61 -10.51 -18.04
N GLN A 215 2.80 -10.41 -19.36
CA GLN A 215 2.66 -11.53 -20.31
C GLN A 215 3.62 -12.70 -20.01
N GLU A 216 4.86 -12.41 -19.59
CA GLU A 216 5.87 -13.44 -19.33
C GLU A 216 5.69 -14.16 -18.00
N ILE A 217 5.08 -13.49 -17.00
CA ILE A 217 4.97 -14.03 -15.64
C ILE A 217 3.69 -14.86 -15.47
N ARG A 218 2.67 -14.69 -16.34
CA ARG A 218 1.40 -15.47 -16.36
C ARG A 218 0.61 -15.49 -15.06
N ILE A 219 0.75 -14.52 -14.15
CA ILE A 219 0.03 -14.56 -12.87
C ILE A 219 -1.16 -13.58 -12.85
N TYR A 220 -1.03 -12.37 -13.41
CA TYR A 220 -2.12 -11.37 -13.46
C TYR A 220 -1.80 -10.22 -14.44
N ASN A 221 -2.83 -9.52 -14.90
CA ASN A 221 -2.71 -8.17 -15.48
C ASN A 221 -3.05 -7.14 -14.41
N GLU A 222 -2.46 -5.96 -14.48
CA GLU A 222 -2.69 -4.91 -13.48
C GLU A 222 -3.16 -3.61 -14.12
N CYS A 223 -4.20 -3.01 -13.55
CA CYS A 223 -4.63 -1.66 -13.87
C CYS A 223 -4.69 -0.83 -12.59
N HIS A 224 -3.90 0.23 -12.53
CA HIS A 224 -3.95 1.20 -11.46
C HIS A 224 -4.55 2.51 -11.96
N ILE A 225 -5.68 2.89 -11.37
CA ILE A 225 -6.35 4.17 -11.59
C ILE A 225 -6.33 5.01 -10.31
N TYR A 226 -6.10 6.30 -10.44
CA TYR A 226 -6.13 7.19 -9.27
C TYR A 226 -6.46 8.64 -9.61
N SER A 227 -7.00 9.35 -8.61
CA SER A 227 -7.22 10.80 -8.67
C SER A 227 -5.90 11.55 -8.50
N TYR A 228 -5.66 12.54 -9.35
CA TYR A 228 -4.53 13.45 -9.31
C TYR A 228 -4.98 14.85 -8.80
N PRO A 229 -4.20 15.50 -7.92
CA PRO A 229 -2.94 15.05 -7.34
C PRO A 229 -3.14 13.91 -6.33
N TYR A 230 -2.20 12.95 -6.35
CA TYR A 230 -2.23 11.77 -5.47
C TYR A 230 -2.18 12.16 -3.99
N LYS A 231 -3.08 11.60 -3.17
CA LYS A 231 -3.25 11.99 -1.75
C LYS A 231 -2.86 10.93 -0.73
N PHE A 232 -2.57 9.70 -1.16
CA PHE A 232 -2.29 8.60 -0.24
C PHE A 232 -0.80 8.54 0.12
N LYS A 233 -0.51 7.97 1.30
CA LYS A 233 0.86 7.79 1.81
C LYS A 233 1.62 6.71 1.06
N VAL A 234 0.91 5.73 0.52
CA VAL A 234 1.49 4.54 -0.11
C VAL A 234 1.15 4.54 -1.59
N TYR A 235 2.11 4.18 -2.45
CA TYR A 235 1.88 3.88 -3.87
C TYR A 235 2.50 2.52 -4.16
N LYS A 236 1.66 1.48 -4.27
CA LYS A 236 2.13 0.13 -4.59
C LYS A 236 2.20 -0.14 -6.09
N THR A 237 3.12 -1.01 -6.43
CA THR A 237 3.27 -1.66 -7.74
C THR A 237 3.51 -0.69 -8.88
N ILE A 238 4.45 0.23 -8.68
CA ILE A 238 4.94 1.10 -9.73
C ILE A 238 5.75 0.26 -10.74
N THR A 239 5.38 0.39 -12.00
CA THR A 239 5.97 -0.35 -13.12
C THR A 239 6.61 0.59 -14.13
N ASN A 240 7.02 0.03 -15.28
CA ASN A 240 7.65 0.77 -16.37
C ASN A 240 6.76 1.83 -17.03
N ASN A 241 5.43 1.78 -16.85
CA ASN A 241 4.49 2.75 -17.40
C ASN A 241 4.27 3.97 -16.49
N PHE A 242 5.07 4.07 -15.43
CA PHE A 242 5.02 5.20 -14.51
C PHE A 242 5.33 6.55 -15.19
N PRO A 243 4.41 7.54 -15.13
CA PRO A 243 4.51 8.79 -15.90
C PRO A 243 5.53 9.79 -15.35
N GLY A 244 6.02 9.64 -14.11
CA GLY A 244 7.06 10.53 -13.57
C GLY A 244 6.58 11.85 -12.94
N ASN A 245 5.33 11.93 -12.48
CA ASN A 245 4.79 13.14 -11.81
C ASN A 245 5.36 13.36 -10.40
N LEU A 246 5.02 14.48 -9.76
CA LEU A 246 5.39 14.77 -8.36
C LEU A 246 4.34 14.23 -7.37
N TYR A 247 4.78 13.43 -6.40
CA TYR A 247 3.93 12.77 -5.40
C TYR A 247 4.33 13.18 -3.98
N GLY A 248 3.98 14.42 -3.60
CA GLY A 248 4.40 15.00 -2.31
C GLY A 248 3.83 14.32 -1.05
N CYS A 249 2.73 13.57 -1.16
CA CYS A 249 2.11 12.88 -0.02
C CYS A 249 2.66 11.46 0.20
N VAL A 250 3.31 10.88 -0.80
CA VAL A 250 3.76 9.49 -0.77
C VAL A 250 5.03 9.38 0.08
N ARG A 251 5.10 8.33 0.89
CA ARG A 251 6.22 7.95 1.76
C ARG A 251 6.68 6.53 1.48
N GLU A 252 5.80 5.67 0.99
CA GLU A 252 6.11 4.25 0.79
C GLU A 252 5.76 3.86 -0.63
N ILE A 253 6.71 3.27 -1.35
CA ILE A 253 6.46 2.74 -2.69
C ILE A 253 6.95 1.31 -2.83
N SER A 254 6.30 0.56 -3.72
CA SER A 254 6.84 -0.71 -4.23
C SER A 254 7.00 -0.65 -5.74
N LEU A 255 8.11 -1.21 -6.23
CA LEU A 255 8.46 -1.31 -7.65
C LEU A 255 8.39 -2.77 -8.09
N MET A 256 7.84 -3.00 -9.28
CA MET A 256 7.78 -4.33 -9.90
C MET A 256 8.04 -4.24 -11.40
N ASP A 257 9.04 -4.97 -11.92
CA ASP A 257 9.34 -4.93 -13.34
C ASP A 257 8.38 -5.76 -14.20
N GLU A 258 7.87 -5.14 -15.27
CA GLU A 258 7.42 -5.87 -16.46
C GLU A 258 8.62 -6.10 -17.39
N ARG A 259 9.45 -5.06 -17.54
CA ARG A 259 10.74 -5.04 -18.24
C ARG A 259 11.80 -4.41 -17.32
N PRO A 260 13.09 -4.70 -17.53
CA PRO A 260 14.14 -4.25 -16.62
C PRO A 260 14.08 -2.75 -16.31
N PHE A 261 14.25 -2.36 -15.05
CA PHE A 261 14.40 -0.94 -14.69
C PHE A 261 15.85 -0.52 -14.89
N GLU A 262 16.07 0.40 -15.81
CA GLU A 262 17.37 1.03 -16.02
C GLU A 262 17.59 2.18 -15.01
N HIS A 263 18.82 2.67 -14.94
CA HIS A 263 19.21 3.75 -14.02
C HIS A 263 18.29 4.97 -14.09
N GLU A 264 17.88 5.38 -15.30
CA GLU A 264 17.00 6.53 -15.52
C GLU A 264 15.62 6.34 -14.89
N PHE A 265 15.16 5.09 -14.73
CA PHE A 265 13.91 4.81 -14.02
C PHE A 265 14.05 5.14 -12.54
N PHE A 266 15.11 4.70 -11.88
CA PHE A 266 15.36 5.02 -10.47
C PHE A 266 15.57 6.52 -10.25
N LEU A 267 16.20 7.22 -11.21
CA LEU A 267 16.30 8.68 -11.17
C LEU A 267 14.91 9.35 -11.21
N ARG A 268 14.04 8.88 -12.11
CA ARG A 268 12.64 9.34 -12.19
C ARG A 268 11.90 9.08 -10.87
N ILE A 269 12.08 7.90 -10.27
CA ILE A 269 11.50 7.58 -8.96
C ILE A 269 11.99 8.57 -7.89
N ALA A 270 13.28 8.86 -7.80
CA ALA A 270 13.81 9.82 -6.84
C ALA A 270 13.23 11.24 -7.01
N GLN A 271 13.04 11.68 -8.26
CA GLN A 271 12.44 12.98 -8.57
C GLN A 271 10.95 13.03 -8.27
N SER A 272 10.23 11.94 -8.54
CA SER A 272 8.80 11.84 -8.32
C SER A 272 8.41 11.73 -6.84
N PHE A 273 9.26 11.12 -6.02
CA PHE A 273 8.98 10.81 -4.62
C PHE A 273 10.03 11.43 -3.67
N PRO A 274 10.11 12.76 -3.58
CA PRO A 274 11.18 13.44 -2.84
C PRO A 274 11.16 13.15 -1.33
N LEU A 275 10.01 12.76 -0.77
CA LEU A 275 9.82 12.46 0.65
C LEU A 275 9.70 10.95 0.94
N MET A 276 10.14 10.10 0.03
CA MET A 276 10.05 8.64 0.21
C MET A 276 10.89 8.16 1.41
N GLU A 277 10.23 7.46 2.33
CA GLU A 277 10.79 6.84 3.53
C GLU A 277 11.04 5.34 3.36
N LYS A 278 10.23 4.68 2.52
CA LYS A 278 10.28 3.24 2.29
C LYS A 278 10.23 2.90 0.80
N LEU A 279 11.20 2.10 0.36
CA LEU A 279 11.29 1.58 -1.00
C LEU A 279 11.32 0.06 -0.97
N THR A 280 10.35 -0.58 -1.62
CA THR A 280 10.36 -2.02 -1.87
C THR A 280 10.62 -2.27 -3.35
N VAL A 281 11.54 -3.16 -3.68
CA VAL A 281 11.90 -3.53 -5.05
C VAL A 281 11.75 -5.03 -5.20
N VAL A 282 10.95 -5.46 -6.18
CA VAL A 282 10.73 -6.87 -6.53
C VAL A 282 10.92 -7.04 -8.01
N ASN A 283 12.09 -7.56 -8.41
CA ASN A 283 12.51 -7.52 -9.80
C ASN A 283 13.33 -8.74 -10.20
N LYS A 284 12.90 -9.50 -11.21
CA LYS A 284 13.60 -10.75 -11.57
C LYS A 284 14.52 -10.61 -12.78
N LYS A 285 14.30 -9.60 -13.63
CA LYS A 285 15.02 -9.47 -14.91
C LYS A 285 16.30 -8.67 -14.74
N SER A 286 17.38 -9.11 -15.38
CA SER A 286 18.64 -8.35 -15.42
C SER A 286 18.48 -7.02 -16.16
N GLN A 287 19.24 -5.99 -15.77
CA GLN A 287 19.30 -4.73 -16.52
C GLN A 287 19.92 -4.96 -17.90
N ASN A 288 19.36 -4.32 -18.94
CA ASN A 288 19.91 -4.41 -20.28
C ASN A 288 21.12 -3.48 -20.43
N ASN A 289 21.07 -2.29 -19.83
CA ASN A 289 22.08 -1.25 -19.99
C ASN A 289 22.94 -1.11 -18.72
N LYS A 290 23.80 -2.10 -18.47
CA LYS A 290 24.71 -2.04 -17.32
C LYS A 290 25.67 -0.86 -17.46
N LEU A 291 25.64 0.04 -16.48
CA LEU A 291 26.58 1.16 -16.33
C LEU A 291 28.05 0.72 -16.43
N CYS A 292 28.39 -0.48 -15.94
CA CYS A 292 29.75 -1.01 -16.00
C CYS A 292 30.20 -1.49 -17.39
N ASN A 293 29.27 -1.65 -18.35
CA ASN A 293 29.55 -2.12 -19.71
C ASN A 293 29.59 -0.99 -20.75
N LYS A 294 29.18 0.24 -20.39
CA LYS A 294 29.37 1.39 -21.28
C LYS A 294 30.86 1.71 -21.35
N SER A 295 31.41 1.66 -22.57
CA SER A 295 32.82 1.93 -22.82
C SER A 295 33.19 3.31 -22.27
N LYS A 296 34.44 3.50 -21.85
CA LYS A 296 35.00 4.79 -21.37
C LYS A 296 34.82 5.98 -22.34
N ASN A 297 34.28 5.75 -23.54
CA ASN A 297 34.04 6.77 -24.55
C ASN A 297 32.63 7.36 -24.52
N ASP A 298 31.68 6.73 -23.83
CA ASP A 298 30.34 7.30 -23.62
C ASP A 298 30.31 8.04 -22.28
N ASN A 299 30.86 9.26 -22.27
CA ASN A 299 30.80 10.23 -21.16
C ASN A 299 29.35 10.74 -20.95
N GLN A 300 28.38 9.85 -20.77
CA GLN A 300 27.15 10.22 -20.09
C GLN A 300 27.42 10.09 -18.59
N ASP A 301 27.81 11.21 -17.98
CA ASP A 301 27.79 11.39 -16.52
C ASP A 301 26.36 11.18 -16.03
N LEU A 302 26.00 9.92 -15.76
CA LEU A 302 24.71 9.59 -15.19
C LEU A 302 24.72 10.06 -13.73
N SER A 303 23.69 10.83 -13.38
CA SER A 303 23.62 11.53 -12.12
C SER A 303 23.49 10.56 -10.96
N ILE A 304 24.35 10.68 -9.95
CA ILE A 304 24.24 9.90 -8.71
C ILE A 304 22.85 10.12 -8.10
N ILE A 305 22.09 9.05 -7.95
CA ILE A 305 20.74 9.10 -7.41
C ILE A 305 20.80 9.27 -5.89
N LYS A 306 19.92 10.10 -5.33
CA LYS A 306 19.81 10.34 -3.90
C LYS A 306 18.37 10.14 -3.46
N TYR A 307 18.19 9.43 -2.34
CA TYR A 307 16.92 9.32 -1.63
C TYR A 307 17.09 9.89 -0.22
N PRO A 308 16.91 11.22 -0.03
CA PRO A 308 17.31 11.89 1.21
C PRO A 308 16.57 11.41 2.46
N HIS A 309 15.33 10.95 2.29
CA HIS A 309 14.44 10.55 3.38
C HIS A 309 14.32 9.03 3.53
N LEU A 310 15.01 8.24 2.71
CA LEU A 310 14.89 6.79 2.74
C LEU A 310 15.40 6.26 4.09
N THR A 311 14.58 5.46 4.74
CA THR A 311 14.89 4.80 6.01
C THR A 311 14.74 3.28 5.93
N ASP A 312 13.95 2.77 4.99
CA ASP A 312 13.70 1.33 4.83
C ASP A 312 13.80 0.94 3.35
N LEU A 313 14.77 0.07 3.04
CA LEU A 313 15.02 -0.45 1.69
C LEU A 313 14.82 -1.97 1.72
N ILE A 314 13.83 -2.44 0.98
CA ILE A 314 13.48 -3.86 0.89
C ILE A 314 13.79 -4.35 -0.53
N LEU A 315 14.78 -5.22 -0.64
CA LEU A 315 15.22 -5.85 -1.88
C LEU A 315 14.83 -7.34 -1.85
N TYR A 316 13.64 -7.65 -2.35
CA TYR A 316 13.04 -8.99 -2.27
C TYR A 316 13.02 -9.67 -3.65
N GLU A 317 13.58 -10.88 -3.74
CA GLU A 317 13.72 -11.62 -5.01
C GLU A 317 14.31 -10.78 -6.16
N VAL A 318 15.22 -9.86 -5.82
CA VAL A 318 15.83 -8.96 -6.80
C VAL A 318 17.00 -9.60 -7.55
N HIS A 319 17.13 -9.29 -8.84
CA HIS A 319 18.34 -9.58 -9.61
C HIS A 319 19.55 -8.78 -9.08
N ASP A 320 20.76 -9.34 -9.20
CA ASP A 320 22.01 -8.76 -8.68
C ASP A 320 22.26 -7.34 -9.18
N ASP A 321 21.89 -7.04 -10.43
CA ASP A 321 22.05 -5.70 -11.04
C ASP A 321 21.35 -4.59 -10.24
N TYR A 322 20.17 -4.86 -9.68
CA TYR A 322 19.46 -3.89 -8.84
C TYR A 322 20.13 -3.70 -7.50
N ILE A 323 20.66 -4.78 -6.90
CA ILE A 323 21.43 -4.68 -5.67
C ILE A 323 22.68 -3.80 -5.92
N GLU A 324 23.35 -3.98 -7.06
CA GLU A 324 24.44 -3.10 -7.46
C GLU A 324 23.98 -1.64 -7.62
N GLU A 325 22.80 -1.41 -8.19
CA GLU A 325 22.21 -0.08 -8.34
C GLU A 325 22.12 0.69 -7.01
N PHE A 326 21.70 0.01 -5.93
CA PHE A 326 21.56 0.62 -4.61
C PHE A 326 22.86 0.64 -3.79
N LEU A 327 23.71 -0.38 -3.92
CA LEU A 327 24.88 -0.53 -3.06
C LEU A 327 26.16 0.10 -3.63
N VAL A 328 26.30 0.25 -4.95
CA VAL A 328 27.49 0.86 -5.56
C VAL A 328 27.43 2.38 -5.43
N ASP A 329 28.45 2.97 -4.81
CA ASP A 329 28.55 4.40 -4.50
C ASP A 329 28.59 5.33 -5.71
N MET A 330 29.08 4.85 -6.85
CA MET A 330 29.07 5.58 -8.12
C MET A 330 27.68 5.70 -8.74
N LYS A 331 26.71 4.89 -8.31
CA LYS A 331 25.35 4.87 -8.86
C LYS A 331 24.35 5.58 -7.95
N MET A 332 24.50 5.35 -6.64
CA MET A 332 23.55 5.83 -5.65
C MET A 332 24.25 6.28 -4.38
N CYS A 333 23.69 7.29 -3.72
CA CYS A 333 24.12 7.73 -2.41
C CYS A 333 22.96 7.52 -1.43
N LEU A 334 23.04 6.44 -0.64
CA LEU A 334 22.07 6.17 0.41
C LEU A 334 22.14 7.26 1.49
N SER A 335 21.00 7.55 2.10
CA SER A 335 20.89 8.30 3.36
C SER A 335 21.58 7.54 4.49
N ASN A 336 21.92 8.26 5.57
CA ASN A 336 22.39 7.60 6.78
C ASN A 336 21.19 6.97 7.50
N HIS A 337 21.44 5.82 8.13
CA HIS A 337 20.47 5.07 8.94
C HIS A 337 19.39 4.33 8.13
N VAL A 338 19.75 3.77 6.98
CA VAL A 338 18.86 2.90 6.21
C VAL A 338 18.82 1.49 6.80
N ASP A 339 17.63 0.97 7.03
CA ASP A 339 17.38 -0.45 7.30
C ASP A 339 17.29 -1.20 5.96
N LEU A 340 18.16 -2.18 5.74
CA LEU A 340 18.19 -2.97 4.51
C LEU A 340 17.67 -4.39 4.75
N SER A 341 16.63 -4.78 4.04
CA SER A 341 16.15 -6.17 3.98
C SER A 341 16.52 -6.80 2.64
N ILE A 342 17.31 -7.89 2.65
CA ILE A 342 17.83 -8.51 1.43
C ILE A 342 18.11 -10.00 1.61
N GLN A 343 18.11 -10.77 0.52
CA GLN A 343 18.57 -12.16 0.53
C GLN A 343 20.10 -12.25 0.65
N TYR A 344 20.57 -13.21 1.45
CA TYR A 344 22.00 -13.36 1.74
C TYR A 344 22.86 -13.70 0.51
N GLU A 345 22.45 -14.67 -0.33
CA GLU A 345 23.28 -15.12 -1.45
C GLU A 345 23.47 -14.04 -2.54
N PRO A 346 22.43 -13.31 -2.98
CA PRO A 346 22.61 -12.16 -3.87
C PRO A 346 23.53 -11.08 -3.29
N LEU A 347 23.36 -10.72 -2.01
CA LEU A 347 24.24 -9.74 -1.34
C LEU A 347 25.70 -10.19 -1.35
N LYS A 348 25.95 -11.48 -1.05
CA LYS A 348 27.28 -12.07 -1.04
C LYS A 348 27.92 -12.02 -2.44
N ARG A 349 27.15 -12.27 -3.51
CA ARG A 349 27.67 -12.15 -4.89
C ARG A 349 28.05 -10.72 -5.22
N VAL A 350 27.15 -9.76 -5.03
CA VAL A 350 27.37 -8.35 -5.37
C VAL A 350 28.52 -7.72 -4.58
N THR A 351 28.68 -8.08 -3.31
CA THR A 351 29.79 -7.61 -2.47
C THR A 351 31.10 -8.38 -2.69
N HIS A 352 31.15 -9.33 -3.63
CA HIS A 352 32.26 -10.26 -3.85
C HIS A 352 32.74 -10.92 -2.55
N ASN A 353 31.86 -11.71 -1.91
CA ASN A 353 32.10 -12.30 -0.59
C ASN A 353 32.48 -11.25 0.47
N PHE A 354 31.82 -10.09 0.46
CA PHE A 354 32.09 -9.00 1.41
C PHE A 354 33.53 -8.46 1.32
N THR A 355 34.06 -8.30 0.09
CA THR A 355 35.39 -7.72 -0.15
C THR A 355 35.38 -6.54 -1.13
N ARG A 356 34.29 -6.31 -1.87
CA ARG A 356 34.18 -5.25 -2.87
C ARG A 356 34.18 -3.88 -2.22
N ASN A 357 35.13 -3.01 -2.59
CA ASN A 357 35.25 -1.66 -2.01
C ASN A 357 34.15 -0.71 -2.48
N ALA A 358 33.73 -0.79 -3.76
CA ALA A 358 32.72 0.11 -4.35
C ALA A 358 31.35 0.06 -3.62
N THR A 359 31.06 -1.03 -2.90
CA THR A 359 29.82 -1.17 -2.13
C THR A 359 29.99 -0.79 -0.66
N ARG A 360 31.23 -0.60 -0.16
CA ARG A 360 31.48 -0.37 1.27
C ARG A 360 30.89 0.94 1.77
N PHE A 361 30.97 2.00 0.95
CA PHE A 361 30.53 3.33 1.35
C PHE A 361 29.04 3.35 1.69
N ASN A 362 28.18 2.82 0.82
CA ASN A 362 26.74 2.73 1.11
C ASN A 362 26.42 1.70 2.19
N CYS A 363 27.12 0.55 2.22
CA CYS A 363 26.96 -0.44 3.29
C CYS A 363 27.27 0.12 4.69
N ALA A 364 28.24 1.05 4.81
CA ALA A 364 28.59 1.68 6.08
C ALA A 364 27.52 2.63 6.63
N LYS A 365 26.56 3.06 5.79
CA LYS A 365 25.45 3.93 6.18
C LYS A 365 24.23 3.18 6.72
N LEU A 366 24.25 1.86 6.65
CA LEU A 366 23.12 1.03 7.09
C LEU A 366 23.00 1.02 8.62
N ASN A 367 21.79 1.28 9.11
CA ASN A 367 21.44 1.16 10.52
C ASN A 367 21.22 -0.31 10.90
N SER A 368 20.41 -1.03 10.12
CA SER A 368 20.21 -2.46 10.30
C SER A 368 20.24 -3.23 8.98
N LEU A 369 20.56 -4.51 9.07
CA LEU A 369 20.62 -5.44 7.95
C LEU A 369 19.85 -6.70 8.32
N PHE A 370 18.75 -6.95 7.63
CA PHE A 370 17.95 -8.15 7.75
C PHE A 370 18.24 -9.11 6.60
N LEU A 371 18.74 -10.31 6.93
CA LEU A 371 19.19 -11.29 5.95
C LEU A 371 18.18 -12.43 5.80
N ASN A 372 17.39 -12.37 4.74
CA ASN A 372 16.45 -13.43 4.39
C ASN A 372 17.19 -14.74 4.06
N GLY A 373 16.70 -15.85 4.61
CA GLY A 373 17.18 -17.20 4.30
C GLY A 373 18.42 -17.66 5.07
N LYS A 374 18.88 -16.95 6.10
CA LYS A 374 19.98 -17.40 6.97
C LYS A 374 19.69 -17.27 8.46
N CYS A 375 19.83 -18.38 9.18
CA CYS A 375 19.69 -18.41 10.64
C CYS A 375 20.95 -17.99 11.41
N ARG A 376 22.12 -17.92 10.74
CA ARG A 376 23.40 -17.55 11.38
C ARG A 376 24.24 -16.68 10.46
N VAL A 377 24.66 -15.53 10.98
CA VAL A 377 25.49 -14.55 10.27
C VAL A 377 26.97 -14.89 10.44
N PRO A 378 27.73 -15.14 9.35
CA PRO A 378 29.17 -15.39 9.44
C PRO A 378 29.96 -14.20 9.99
N LYS A 379 31.09 -14.46 10.67
CA LYS A 379 31.93 -13.41 11.27
C LYS A 379 32.45 -12.37 10.26
N HIS A 380 32.80 -12.80 9.03
CA HIS A 380 33.30 -11.89 8.00
C HIS A 380 32.25 -10.88 7.52
N VAL A 381 30.95 -11.21 7.62
CA VAL A 381 29.87 -10.27 7.32
C VAL A 381 29.86 -9.13 8.34
N LYS A 382 30.01 -9.45 9.64
CA LYS A 382 30.09 -8.44 10.71
C LYS A 382 31.26 -7.47 10.51
N ALA A 383 32.40 -7.95 10.02
CA ALA A 383 33.55 -7.11 9.72
C ALA A 383 33.27 -6.12 8.57
N TYR A 384 32.49 -6.53 7.57
CA TYR A 384 32.12 -5.68 6.45
C TYR A 384 31.04 -4.65 6.81
N PHE A 385 30.19 -4.98 7.78
CA PHE A 385 29.11 -4.14 8.30
C PHE A 385 29.37 -3.74 9.77
N ALA A 386 30.51 -3.12 10.05
CA ALA A 386 31.02 -2.92 11.41
C ALA A 386 30.08 -2.11 12.33
N HIS A 387 29.25 -1.22 11.77
CA HIS A 387 28.36 -0.33 12.51
C HIS A 387 26.87 -0.67 12.34
N THR A 388 26.55 -1.75 11.63
CA THR A 388 25.17 -2.12 11.30
C THR A 388 24.65 -3.19 12.24
N LYS A 389 23.43 -3.02 12.75
CA LYS A 389 22.72 -4.04 13.51
C LYS A 389 22.25 -5.15 12.57
N ILE A 390 22.89 -6.32 12.63
CA ILE A 390 22.46 -7.47 11.82
C ILE A 390 21.39 -8.25 12.57
N LEU A 391 20.21 -8.39 11.96
CA LEU A 391 19.01 -9.02 12.53
C LEU A 391 18.78 -10.42 11.97
#